data_AF-A0A2N6JBJ4-F1
#
_entry.id   AF-A0A2N6JBJ4-F1
#
_cell.length_a   1.000
_cell.length_b   1.000
_cell.length_c   1.000
_cell.angle_alpha   90.00
_cell.angle_beta   90.00
_cell.angle_gamma   90.00
#
_symmetry.space_group_name_H-M   'P 1'
#
loop_
_entity.id
_entity.type
_entity.pdbx_description
1 polymer ?
#
loop_
_entity_poly.entity_id
_entity_poly.type
_entity_poly.pdbx_seq_one_letter_code
_entity_poly.pdbx_strand_id
1 'polypeptide(L)'
;MLYSPHPVRKARTLPHAQRGFTIVELSVAVAIAGVLLVSAIALVQVVLRQTRTNDLVSSIPRTMTQIDKMYARVAEFTGLNTQVAIGVGAFDGAFDITGPANARVATHRFGYQTLARSTNAFRPGAGNGGTAYSVMYSGIPRAACADVVSSAATSGVLGLIVAPEGVVGTPAFTEANAAALTMPMFDGTGTAPPAGVMVKGTDNNSRLDVAAMSAGTACGTNNDTVTIAMVNWK
;
A
#
# COMPACT_ATOMS: atom_id res chain seq x y z
N MET A 1 72.46 4.12 -75.49
CA MET A 1 71.94 3.89 -74.13
C MET A 1 70.55 4.51 -74.08
N LEU A 2 69.50 3.69 -74.17
CA LEU A 2 68.10 4.12 -74.23
C LEU A 2 67.42 3.90 -72.88
N TYR A 3 66.71 4.92 -72.43
CA TYR A 3 66.08 5.13 -71.13
C TYR A 3 64.71 4.44 -71.06
N SER A 4 64.31 3.90 -69.89
CA SER A 4 62.89 3.69 -69.60
C SER A 4 62.62 3.65 -68.08
N PRO A 5 61.89 4.63 -67.52
CA PRO A 5 61.39 4.57 -66.15
C PRO A 5 59.93 4.09 -66.16
N HIS A 6 59.62 3.09 -65.35
CA HIS A 6 58.23 2.65 -65.14
C HIS A 6 57.49 3.59 -64.18
N PRO A 7 56.23 3.97 -64.47
CA PRO A 7 55.43 4.77 -63.55
C PRO A 7 54.77 3.90 -62.46
N VAL A 8 55.01 4.24 -61.20
CA VAL A 8 54.31 3.67 -60.03
C VAL A 8 52.86 4.19 -60.02
N ARG A 9 51.90 3.30 -60.27
CA ARG A 9 50.47 3.62 -60.14
C ARG A 9 50.11 3.75 -58.65
N LYS A 10 49.79 4.97 -58.20
CA LYS A 10 49.14 5.20 -56.90
C LYS A 10 47.75 4.57 -56.90
N ALA A 11 47.48 3.68 -55.95
CA ALA A 11 46.14 3.16 -55.69
C ALA A 11 45.23 4.31 -55.26
N ARG A 12 44.17 4.57 -56.04
CA ARG A 12 43.17 5.58 -55.75
C ARG A 12 42.18 4.99 -54.74
N THR A 13 42.26 5.41 -53.48
CA THR A 13 41.24 5.12 -52.47
C THR A 13 39.92 5.77 -52.91
N LEU A 14 38.88 4.95 -53.09
CA LEU A 14 37.53 5.43 -53.37
C LEU A 14 37.02 6.22 -52.16
N PRO A 15 36.43 7.41 -52.35
CA PRO A 15 35.83 8.16 -51.26
C PRO A 15 34.65 7.34 -50.70
N HIS A 16 34.71 7.02 -49.41
CA HIS A 16 33.58 6.45 -48.69
C HIS A 16 32.46 7.51 -48.72
N ALA A 17 31.35 7.21 -49.37
CA ALA A 17 30.19 8.09 -49.38
C ALA A 17 29.63 8.15 -47.95
N GLN A 18 29.95 9.23 -47.22
CA GLN A 18 29.25 9.57 -45.99
C GLN A 18 27.77 9.82 -46.36
N ARG A 19 26.92 8.82 -46.12
CA ARG A 19 25.48 9.00 -46.12
C ARG A 19 25.13 9.79 -44.87
N GLY A 20 25.00 11.11 -45.01
CA GLY A 20 24.45 11.96 -43.96
C GLY A 20 22.98 11.60 -43.76
N PHE A 21 22.59 11.32 -42.51
CA PHE A 21 21.18 11.18 -42.14
C PHE A 21 20.45 12.48 -42.49
N THR A 22 19.32 12.38 -43.18
CA THR A 22 18.49 13.54 -43.45
C THR A 22 17.83 14.02 -42.14
N ILE A 23 17.58 15.32 -42.00
CA ILE A 23 16.91 15.90 -40.82
C ILE A 23 15.58 15.17 -40.50
N VAL A 24 14.91 14.64 -41.53
CA VAL A 24 13.66 13.90 -41.43
C VAL A 24 13.84 12.51 -40.79
N GLU A 25 14.91 11.78 -41.12
CA GLU A 25 15.17 10.48 -40.47
C GLU A 25 15.50 10.65 -38.99
N LEU A 26 16.22 11.72 -38.65
CA LEU A 26 16.57 12.01 -37.25
C LEU A 26 15.33 12.43 -36.46
N SER A 27 14.40 13.19 -37.07
CA SER A 27 13.15 13.59 -36.39
C SER A 27 12.21 12.41 -36.15
N VAL A 28 12.10 11.47 -37.09
CA VAL A 28 11.33 10.23 -36.91
C VAL A 28 11.96 9.36 -35.81
N ALA A 29 13.28 9.23 -35.77
CA ALA A 29 13.97 8.47 -34.73
C ALA A 29 13.72 9.06 -33.32
N VAL A 30 13.76 10.40 -33.18
CA VAL A 30 13.46 11.08 -31.92
C VAL A 30 12.00 10.90 -31.52
N ALA A 31 11.06 10.96 -32.47
CA ALA A 31 9.65 10.74 -32.19
C ALA A 31 9.39 9.32 -31.66
N ILE A 32 9.97 8.30 -32.30
CA ILE A 32 9.86 6.91 -31.84
C ILE A 32 10.51 6.75 -30.46
N ALA A 33 11.71 7.29 -30.26
CA ALA A 33 12.39 7.27 -28.96
C ALA A 33 11.56 7.95 -27.86
N GLY A 34 10.90 9.07 -28.17
CA GLY A 34 10.01 9.78 -27.26
C GLY A 34 8.82 8.92 -26.82
N VAL A 35 8.15 8.25 -27.78
CA VAL A 35 7.03 7.34 -27.46
C VAL A 35 7.49 6.14 -26.62
N LEU A 36 8.66 5.58 -26.92
CA LEU A 36 9.24 4.47 -26.15
C LEU A 36 9.61 4.88 -24.70
N LEU A 37 10.10 6.10 -24.50
CA LEU A 37 10.40 6.59 -23.16
C LEU A 37 9.14 6.79 -22.32
N VAL A 38 8.08 7.39 -22.89
CA VAL A 38 6.82 7.59 -22.17
C VAL A 38 6.17 6.26 -21.80
N SER A 39 6.18 5.27 -22.70
CA SER A 39 5.63 3.94 -22.40
C SER A 39 6.42 3.20 -21.32
N ALA A 40 7.75 3.32 -21.32
CA ALA A 40 8.61 2.75 -20.29
C ALA A 40 8.34 3.34 -18.89
N ILE A 41 8.12 4.66 -18.79
CA ILE A 41 7.83 5.33 -17.50
C ILE A 41 6.52 4.81 -16.89
N ALA A 42 5.47 4.66 -17.70
CA ALA A 42 4.19 4.13 -17.23
C ALA A 42 4.33 2.72 -16.62
N LEU A 43 5.10 1.85 -17.28
CA LEU A 43 5.37 0.49 -16.80
C LEU A 43 6.13 0.48 -15.47
N VAL A 44 7.15 1.34 -15.32
CA VAL A 44 7.93 1.44 -14.07
C VAL A 44 7.03 1.83 -12.90
N GLN A 45 6.09 2.76 -13.09
CA GLN A 45 5.16 3.17 -12.03
C GLN A 45 4.24 2.02 -11.59
N VAL A 46 3.78 1.19 -12.52
CA VAL A 46 2.97 0.00 -12.21
C VAL A 46 3.80 -1.00 -11.40
N VAL A 47 5.03 -1.29 -11.82
CA VAL A 47 5.92 -2.23 -11.11
C VAL A 47 6.23 -1.73 -9.70
N LEU A 48 6.59 -0.45 -9.54
CA LEU A 48 6.86 0.12 -8.22
C LEU A 48 5.64 0.04 -7.30
N ARG A 49 4.43 0.28 -7.82
CA ARG A 49 3.18 0.12 -7.05
C ARG A 49 2.95 -1.33 -6.65
N GLN A 50 3.17 -2.28 -7.55
CA GLN A 50 3.01 -3.70 -7.24
C GLN A 50 3.99 -4.14 -6.16
N THR A 51 5.26 -3.72 -6.25
CA THR A 51 6.27 -4.01 -5.22
C THR A 51 5.87 -3.43 -3.87
N ARG A 52 5.43 -2.17 -3.82
CA ARG A 52 4.94 -1.54 -2.58
C ARG A 52 3.74 -2.26 -1.98
N THR A 53 2.82 -2.72 -2.83
CA THR A 53 1.64 -3.48 -2.41
C THR A 53 2.06 -4.81 -1.83
N ASN A 54 2.94 -5.55 -2.51
CA ASN A 54 3.46 -6.85 -2.03
C ASN A 54 4.24 -6.70 -0.72
N ASP A 55 5.07 -5.66 -0.58
CA ASP A 55 5.81 -5.35 0.64
C ASP A 55 4.83 -5.15 1.81
N LEU A 56 3.80 -4.31 1.62
CA LEU A 56 2.78 -4.07 2.64
C LEU A 56 2.00 -5.34 2.98
N VAL A 57 1.50 -6.04 1.96
CA VAL A 57 0.75 -7.30 2.10
C VAL A 57 1.52 -8.35 2.89
N SER A 58 2.83 -8.49 2.62
CA SER A 58 3.68 -9.45 3.33
C SER A 58 3.94 -9.07 4.79
N SER A 59 3.79 -7.79 5.14
CA SER A 59 4.03 -7.26 6.49
C SER A 59 2.83 -7.41 7.42
N ILE A 60 1.60 -7.36 6.87
CA ILE A 60 0.35 -7.40 7.65
C ILE A 60 0.29 -8.59 8.62
N PRO A 61 0.51 -9.86 8.18
CA PRO A 61 0.42 -11.00 9.09
C PRO A 61 1.47 -10.92 10.21
N ARG A 62 2.65 -10.36 9.92
CA ARG A 62 3.74 -10.23 10.89
C ARG A 62 3.38 -9.22 11.96
N THR A 63 2.88 -8.04 11.56
CA THR A 63 2.45 -6.99 12.47
C THR A 63 1.35 -7.49 13.41
N MET A 64 0.33 -8.14 12.86
CA MET A 64 -0.77 -8.69 13.66
C MET A 64 -0.29 -9.77 14.63
N THR A 65 0.44 -10.76 14.13
CA THR A 65 0.95 -11.86 14.95
C THR A 65 1.86 -11.37 16.08
N GLN A 66 2.65 -10.32 15.84
CA GLN A 66 3.55 -9.78 16.86
C GLN A 66 2.78 -9.07 17.98
N ILE A 67 1.72 -8.32 17.64
CA ILE A 67 0.82 -7.72 18.62
C ILE A 67 0.11 -8.83 19.41
N ASP A 68 -0.43 -9.84 18.73
CA ASP A 68 -1.10 -10.98 19.38
C ASP A 68 -0.16 -11.72 20.33
N LYS A 69 1.08 -11.98 19.92
CA LYS A 69 2.11 -12.62 20.77
C LYS A 69 2.41 -11.81 22.01
N MET A 70 2.58 -10.50 21.89
CA MET A 70 2.86 -9.61 23.02
C MET A 70 1.74 -9.66 24.06
N TYR A 71 0.49 -9.71 23.58
CA TYR A 71 -0.68 -9.68 24.44
C TYR A 71 -1.27 -11.07 24.73
N ALA A 72 -0.61 -12.16 24.33
CA ALA A 72 -1.17 -13.53 24.44
C ALA A 72 -1.50 -13.97 25.87
N ARG A 73 -0.83 -13.39 26.89
CA ARG A 73 -0.98 -13.77 28.30
C ARG A 73 -1.91 -12.85 29.12
N VAL A 74 -2.42 -11.78 28.52
CA VAL A 74 -3.28 -10.81 29.19
C VAL A 74 -4.68 -10.85 28.57
N ALA A 75 -5.73 -10.50 29.32
CA ALA A 75 -7.10 -10.53 28.82
C ALA A 75 -7.42 -9.38 27.85
N GLU A 76 -6.63 -8.30 27.89
CA GLU A 76 -6.89 -7.05 27.16
C GLU A 76 -5.62 -6.54 26.48
N PHE A 77 -5.79 -5.67 25.50
CA PHE A 77 -4.76 -4.90 24.78
C PHE A 77 -4.48 -3.53 25.41
N THR A 78 -4.97 -3.28 26.63
CA THR A 78 -4.81 -2.01 27.34
C THR A 78 -3.35 -1.53 27.33
N GLY A 79 -3.15 -0.25 26.98
CA GLY A 79 -1.83 0.37 26.82
C GLY A 79 -1.22 0.20 25.42
N LEU A 80 -1.83 -0.57 24.52
CA LEU A 80 -1.38 -0.65 23.13
C LEU A 80 -1.59 0.70 22.44
N ASN A 81 -0.48 1.26 21.97
CA ASN A 81 -0.41 2.38 21.05
C ASN A 81 0.72 2.13 20.04
N THR A 82 0.83 2.98 19.03
CA THR A 82 1.81 2.84 17.94
C THR A 82 3.25 2.72 18.47
N GLN A 83 3.59 3.45 19.53
CA GLN A 83 4.92 3.51 20.11
C GLN A 83 5.25 2.20 20.84
N VAL A 84 4.27 1.63 21.55
CA VAL A 84 4.39 0.29 22.14
C VAL A 84 4.52 -0.77 21.04
N ALA A 85 3.70 -0.69 19.99
CA ALA A 85 3.77 -1.59 18.84
C ALA A 85 5.13 -1.53 18.12
N ILE A 86 5.70 -0.34 17.95
CA ILE A 86 7.07 -0.14 17.45
C ILE A 86 8.09 -0.75 18.43
N GLY A 87 7.94 -0.50 19.73
CA GLY A 87 8.85 -1.00 20.76
C GLY A 87 8.94 -2.52 20.83
N VAL A 88 7.86 -3.23 20.48
CA VAL A 88 7.81 -4.70 20.42
C VAL A 88 8.16 -5.26 19.04
N GLY A 89 8.57 -4.41 18.10
CA GLY A 89 9.00 -4.81 16.76
C GLY A 89 7.85 -5.22 15.82
N ALA A 90 6.61 -4.80 16.08
CA ALA A 90 5.48 -5.16 15.21
C ALA A 90 5.59 -4.58 13.79
N PHE A 91 6.40 -3.55 13.60
CA PHE A 91 6.62 -2.88 12.32
C PHE A 91 8.04 -3.11 11.75
N ASP A 92 8.83 -4.02 12.33
CA ASP A 92 10.21 -4.21 11.90
C ASP A 92 10.31 -4.82 10.50
N GLY A 93 11.25 -4.31 9.70
CA GLY A 93 11.63 -4.86 8.40
C GLY A 93 10.74 -4.47 7.21
N ALA A 94 9.56 -3.89 7.43
CA ALA A 94 8.65 -3.48 6.36
C ALA A 94 8.21 -2.00 6.42
N PHE A 95 8.52 -1.33 7.53
CA PHE A 95 8.17 0.07 7.77
C PHE A 95 9.43 0.88 8.03
N ASP A 96 9.40 2.13 7.60
CA ASP A 96 10.40 3.12 7.99
C ASP A 96 9.99 3.71 9.34
N ILE A 97 10.85 3.58 10.35
CA ILE A 97 10.59 4.07 11.69
C ILE A 97 11.38 5.36 11.87
N THR A 98 10.67 6.48 11.89
CA THR A 98 11.26 7.82 11.97
C THR A 98 10.82 8.55 13.24
N GLY A 99 11.54 9.61 13.60
CA GLY A 99 11.21 10.46 14.76
C GLY A 99 11.90 10.07 16.07
N PRO A 100 11.76 10.91 17.12
CA PRO A 100 12.40 10.69 18.41
C PRO A 100 11.74 9.54 19.17
N ALA A 101 12.43 8.98 20.17
CA ALA A 101 11.99 7.78 20.91
C ALA A 101 10.56 7.86 21.49
N ASN A 102 10.10 9.04 21.87
CA ASN A 102 8.77 9.32 22.43
C ASN A 102 7.70 9.69 21.40
N ALA A 103 8.05 9.86 20.13
CA ALA A 103 7.13 10.23 19.05
C ALA A 103 7.51 9.54 17.74
N ARG A 104 7.80 8.23 17.82
CA ARG A 104 8.14 7.44 16.64
C ARG A 104 6.93 7.26 15.72
N VAL A 105 7.17 7.36 14.43
CA VAL A 105 6.18 7.18 13.37
C VAL A 105 6.59 5.97 12.55
N ALA A 106 5.66 5.01 12.39
CA ALA A 106 5.83 3.90 11.47
C ALA A 106 5.23 4.26 10.11
N THR A 107 6.06 4.28 9.07
CA THR A 107 5.66 4.64 7.71
C THR A 107 5.78 3.43 6.80
N HIS A 108 4.68 3.00 6.17
CA HIS A 108 4.73 1.86 5.25
C HIS A 108 5.24 2.26 3.86
N ARG A 109 5.43 1.28 2.97
CA ARG A 109 6.07 1.47 1.65
C ARG A 109 5.41 2.49 0.71
N PHE A 110 4.14 2.83 0.91
CA PHE A 110 3.49 3.94 0.18
C PHE A 110 3.87 5.34 0.69
N GLY A 111 4.61 5.46 1.79
CA GLY A 111 5.08 6.74 2.34
C GLY A 111 4.15 7.39 3.36
N TYR A 112 3.15 6.66 3.87
CA TYR A 112 2.18 7.17 4.83
C TYR A 112 2.20 6.39 6.15
N GLN A 113 1.64 7.02 7.18
CA GLN A 113 1.70 6.54 8.55
C GLN A 113 0.80 5.32 8.77
N THR A 114 1.30 4.42 9.61
CA THR A 114 0.55 3.31 10.19
C THR A 114 0.36 3.56 11.68
N LEU A 115 -0.86 3.35 12.16
CA LEU A 115 -1.24 3.58 13.55
C LEU A 115 -1.76 2.27 14.14
N ALA A 116 -1.34 1.93 15.36
CA ALA A 116 -1.86 0.78 16.09
C ALA A 116 -2.40 1.23 17.46
N ARG A 117 -3.56 0.72 17.87
CA ARG A 117 -4.16 1.08 19.15
C ARG A 117 -5.15 0.04 19.68
N SER A 118 -5.25 -0.06 21.00
CA SER A 118 -6.36 -0.77 21.65
C SER A 118 -7.69 -0.04 21.44
N THR A 119 -8.76 -0.81 21.30
CA THR A 119 -10.13 -0.32 21.13
C THR A 119 -11.11 -1.23 21.87
N ASN A 120 -12.26 -0.65 22.25
CA ASN A 120 -13.24 -1.29 23.11
C ASN A 120 -14.51 -1.68 22.35
N ALA A 121 -14.66 -1.24 21.10
CA ALA A 121 -15.96 -1.25 20.42
C ALA A 121 -16.18 -2.46 19.50
N PHE A 122 -15.14 -3.27 19.26
CA PHE A 122 -15.18 -4.33 18.26
C PHE A 122 -15.57 -5.72 18.80
N ARG A 123 -16.10 -5.82 20.03
CA ARG A 123 -16.63 -7.08 20.56
C ARG A 123 -18.08 -6.89 21.02
N PRO A 124 -19.04 -7.74 20.58
CA PRO A 124 -20.41 -7.68 21.09
C PRO A 124 -20.41 -7.96 22.60
N GLY A 125 -21.02 -7.06 23.39
CA GLY A 125 -21.14 -7.22 24.84
C GLY A 125 -19.86 -6.99 25.66
N ALA A 126 -18.78 -6.49 25.06
CA ALA A 126 -17.60 -6.09 25.82
C ALA A 126 -17.91 -4.83 26.64
N GLY A 127 -17.87 -4.95 27.96
CA GLY A 127 -17.79 -3.80 28.86
C GLY A 127 -16.51 -2.99 28.58
N ASN A 128 -16.48 -1.74 29.05
CA ASN A 128 -15.38 -0.79 28.87
C ASN A 128 -13.99 -1.40 29.19
N GLY A 129 -13.30 -1.93 28.20
CA GLY A 129 -11.96 -2.50 28.34
C GLY A 129 -11.37 -2.81 26.98
N GLY A 130 -10.05 -2.69 26.84
CA GLY A 130 -9.31 -2.78 25.57
C GLY A 130 -9.25 -4.21 25.01
N THR A 131 -10.38 -4.90 24.87
CA THR A 131 -10.46 -6.30 24.44
C THR A 131 -10.16 -6.50 22.96
N ALA A 132 -10.07 -5.41 22.20
CA ALA A 132 -9.72 -5.42 20.79
C ALA A 132 -8.57 -4.45 20.50
N TYR A 133 -7.98 -4.57 19.32
CA TYR A 133 -7.07 -3.58 18.77
C TYR A 133 -7.30 -3.39 17.27
N SER A 134 -6.87 -2.25 16.76
CA SER A 134 -6.84 -1.98 15.34
C SER A 134 -5.46 -1.53 14.88
N VAL A 135 -5.13 -1.88 13.64
CA VAL A 135 -3.96 -1.36 12.90
C VAL A 135 -4.48 -0.67 11.65
N MET A 136 -4.22 0.63 11.53
CA MET A 136 -4.72 1.51 10.49
C MET A 136 -3.60 1.90 9.55
N TYR A 137 -3.85 1.75 8.25
CA TYR A 137 -2.94 2.09 7.16
C TYR A 137 -3.57 3.22 6.35
N SER A 138 -2.96 4.41 6.35
CA SER A 138 -3.45 5.56 5.56
C SER A 138 -2.76 5.66 4.20
N GLY A 139 -3.34 6.40 3.26
CA GLY A 139 -2.73 6.69 1.98
C GLY A 139 -2.54 5.48 1.07
N ILE A 140 -3.35 4.42 1.25
CA ILE A 140 -3.33 3.26 0.34
C ILE A 140 -3.93 3.70 -0.99
N PRO A 141 -3.20 3.60 -2.12
CA PRO A 141 -3.73 3.98 -3.42
C PRO A 141 -4.97 3.15 -3.77
N ARG A 142 -5.97 3.80 -4.37
CA ARG A 142 -7.21 3.14 -4.83
C ARG A 142 -6.96 1.83 -5.60
N ALA A 143 -5.97 1.85 -6.50
CA ALA A 143 -5.62 0.70 -7.33
C ALA A 143 -5.03 -0.49 -6.55
N ALA A 144 -4.46 -0.25 -5.35
CA ALA A 144 -3.90 -1.30 -4.49
C ALA A 144 -4.87 -1.75 -3.39
N CYS A 145 -6.01 -1.05 -3.23
CA CYS A 145 -6.93 -1.30 -2.12
C CYS A 145 -7.47 -2.74 -2.12
N ALA A 146 -7.92 -3.25 -3.28
CA ALA A 146 -8.46 -4.61 -3.38
C ALA A 146 -7.43 -5.69 -3.02
N ASP A 147 -6.17 -5.51 -3.43
CA ASP A 147 -5.08 -6.42 -3.11
C ASP A 147 -4.76 -6.43 -1.62
N VAL A 148 -4.73 -5.25 -0.99
CA VAL A 148 -4.49 -5.12 0.47
C VAL A 148 -5.65 -5.72 1.27
N VAL A 149 -6.90 -5.46 0.88
CA VAL A 149 -8.10 -5.99 1.53
C VAL A 149 -8.15 -7.51 1.42
N SER A 150 -7.92 -8.06 0.23
CA SER A 150 -7.94 -9.52 0.01
C SER A 150 -6.82 -10.22 0.78
N SER A 151 -5.62 -9.64 0.80
CA SER A 151 -4.52 -10.13 1.61
C SER A 151 -4.85 -10.12 3.10
N ALA A 152 -5.34 -9.01 3.63
CA ALA A 152 -5.72 -8.89 5.03
C ALA A 152 -6.82 -9.89 5.40
N ALA A 153 -7.77 -10.15 4.51
CA ALA A 153 -8.79 -11.15 4.75
C ALA A 153 -8.26 -12.59 4.85
N THR A 154 -7.10 -12.87 4.25
CA THR A 154 -6.43 -14.17 4.36
C THR A 154 -5.41 -14.24 5.50
N SER A 155 -5.06 -13.11 6.13
CA SER A 155 -4.05 -13.05 7.20
C SER A 155 -4.59 -13.38 8.59
N GLY A 156 -5.89 -13.69 8.71
CA GLY A 156 -6.52 -14.10 9.97
C GLY A 156 -7.04 -12.94 10.84
N VAL A 157 -7.15 -11.74 10.29
CA VAL A 157 -7.80 -10.62 10.98
C VAL A 157 -9.28 -10.92 11.16
N LEU A 158 -9.83 -10.52 12.31
CA LEU A 158 -11.22 -10.79 12.64
C LEU A 158 -12.16 -9.72 12.10
N GLY A 159 -11.64 -8.51 11.83
CA GLY A 159 -12.40 -7.44 11.19
C GLY A 159 -11.57 -6.61 10.21
N LEU A 160 -12.24 -6.08 9.18
CA LEU A 160 -11.69 -5.03 8.32
C LEU A 160 -12.64 -3.83 8.23
N ILE A 161 -12.02 -2.67 8.06
CA ILE A 161 -12.66 -1.40 7.78
C ILE A 161 -11.92 -0.76 6.60
N VAL A 162 -12.65 -0.29 5.59
CA VAL A 162 -12.08 0.49 4.49
C VAL A 162 -12.87 1.77 4.37
N ALA A 163 -12.19 2.91 4.34
CA ALA A 163 -12.82 4.21 4.19
C ALA A 163 -12.02 5.12 3.25
N PRO A 164 -12.69 5.91 2.41
CA PRO A 164 -12.02 6.83 1.50
C PRO A 164 -11.43 8.04 2.23
N GLU A 165 -10.25 8.49 1.82
CA GLU A 165 -9.60 9.66 2.43
C GLU A 165 -10.02 10.94 1.75
N GLY A 166 -10.50 11.92 2.51
CA GLY A 166 -10.79 13.26 1.97
C GLY A 166 -9.53 14.05 1.63
N VAL A 167 -8.40 13.73 2.28
CA VAL A 167 -7.08 14.29 2.03
C VAL A 167 -6.07 13.15 1.99
N VAL A 168 -5.28 13.09 0.93
CA VAL A 168 -4.30 12.03 0.71
C VAL A 168 -3.38 11.84 1.91
N GLY A 169 -3.30 10.61 2.42
CA GLY A 169 -2.42 10.24 3.53
C GLY A 169 -2.95 10.60 4.91
N THR A 170 -4.09 11.28 4.98
CA THR A 170 -4.76 11.60 6.24
C THR A 170 -5.79 10.51 6.53
N PRO A 171 -5.68 9.81 7.68
CA PRO A 171 -6.63 8.78 8.05
C PRO A 171 -8.08 9.29 7.98
N ALA A 172 -8.93 8.59 7.24
CA ALA A 172 -10.35 8.91 7.09
C ALA A 172 -11.13 8.85 8.41
N PHE A 173 -10.58 8.15 9.41
CA PHE A 173 -11.08 8.10 10.76
C PHE A 173 -9.91 8.23 11.73
N THR A 174 -10.13 8.97 12.82
CA THR A 174 -9.15 9.12 13.89
C THR A 174 -9.18 7.92 14.82
N GLU A 175 -8.16 7.79 15.67
CA GLU A 175 -8.13 6.78 16.74
C GLU A 175 -9.34 6.87 17.68
N ALA A 176 -9.87 8.08 17.92
CA ALA A 176 -11.09 8.28 18.71
C ALA A 176 -12.35 7.84 17.96
N ASN A 177 -12.40 8.04 16.63
CA ASN A 177 -13.51 7.61 15.80
C ASN A 177 -13.48 6.09 15.57
N ALA A 178 -12.29 5.48 15.49
CA ALA A 178 -12.13 4.03 15.45
C ALA A 178 -12.62 3.35 16.74
N ALA A 179 -12.49 4.03 17.89
CA ALA A 179 -13.07 3.59 19.15
C ALA A 179 -14.60 3.73 19.22
N ALA A 180 -15.23 4.44 18.28
CA ALA A 180 -16.67 4.56 18.15
C ALA A 180 -17.29 3.57 17.13
N LEU A 181 -16.46 2.81 16.39
CA LEU A 181 -16.92 1.77 15.46
C LEU A 181 -17.31 0.53 16.27
N THR A 182 -18.61 0.25 16.37
CA THR A 182 -19.14 -0.83 17.21
C THR A 182 -19.54 -2.06 16.40
N MET A 183 -19.39 -3.28 16.92
CA MET A 183 -19.85 -4.54 16.27
C MET A 183 -21.29 -4.54 15.73
N PRO A 184 -22.27 -3.87 16.37
CA PRO A 184 -23.59 -3.65 15.78
C PRO A 184 -23.58 -2.95 14.40
N MET A 185 -22.55 -2.16 14.09
CA MET A 185 -22.33 -1.60 12.74
C MET A 185 -21.81 -2.66 11.74
N PHE A 186 -21.23 -3.76 12.23
CA PHE A 186 -20.64 -4.87 11.45
C PHE A 186 -21.67 -5.97 11.18
N ASP A 187 -22.63 -6.18 12.09
CA ASP A 187 -23.69 -7.20 11.99
C ASP A 187 -25.03 -6.67 11.41
N GLY A 188 -25.11 -5.36 11.16
CA GLY A 188 -26.30 -4.69 10.60
C GLY A 188 -27.42 -4.43 11.62
N THR A 189 -27.16 -4.59 12.91
CA THR A 189 -28.13 -4.37 13.99
C THR A 189 -28.04 -2.99 14.64
N GLY A 190 -27.04 -2.18 14.27
CA GLY A 190 -26.77 -0.82 14.77
C GLY A 190 -26.96 0.30 13.74
N THR A 191 -26.56 1.53 14.10
CA THR A 191 -26.53 2.67 13.17
C THR A 191 -25.52 2.42 12.05
N ALA A 192 -25.89 2.74 10.81
CA ALA A 192 -25.02 2.55 9.65
C ALA A 192 -23.65 3.21 9.87
N PRO A 193 -22.55 2.55 9.46
CA PRO A 193 -21.23 3.18 9.52
C PRO A 193 -21.22 4.45 8.64
N PRO A 194 -20.29 5.40 8.87
CA PRO A 194 -20.17 6.60 8.05
C PRO A 194 -20.08 6.24 6.55
N ALA A 195 -20.55 7.14 5.68
CA ALA A 195 -20.61 6.87 4.24
C ALA A 195 -19.24 6.43 3.67
N GLY A 196 -19.19 5.31 2.94
CA GLY A 196 -17.98 4.75 2.34
C GLY A 196 -17.16 3.84 3.26
N VAL A 197 -17.66 3.55 4.47
CA VAL A 197 -17.00 2.68 5.45
C VAL A 197 -17.57 1.26 5.33
N MET A 198 -16.81 0.34 4.73
CA MET A 198 -17.19 -1.07 4.64
C MET A 198 -16.55 -1.87 5.76
N VAL A 199 -17.37 -2.65 6.44
CA VAL A 199 -17.17 -3.13 7.80
C VAL A 199 -17.60 -4.59 7.83
N LYS A 200 -16.70 -5.53 8.18
CA LYS A 200 -17.11 -6.95 8.35
C LYS A 200 -16.32 -7.63 9.47
N GLY A 201 -17.04 -8.21 10.43
CA GLY A 201 -16.56 -9.01 11.57
C GLY A 201 -17.62 -10.04 11.98
N THR A 202 -17.21 -11.17 12.55
CA THR A 202 -17.95 -12.44 12.52
C THR A 202 -18.90 -12.72 13.69
N ASP A 203 -20.19 -12.86 13.39
CA ASP A 203 -21.09 -13.77 14.12
C ASP A 203 -21.64 -14.85 13.16
N ASN A 204 -21.51 -16.11 13.61
CA ASN A 204 -21.90 -17.45 13.14
C ASN A 204 -21.97 -17.85 11.65
N ASN A 205 -22.19 -16.96 10.68
CA ASN A 205 -22.38 -17.37 9.28
C ASN A 205 -21.57 -16.55 8.26
N SER A 206 -20.25 -16.55 8.47
CA SER A 206 -19.22 -16.68 7.43
C SER A 206 -18.58 -15.42 6.83
N ARG A 207 -17.23 -15.48 6.84
CA ARG A 207 -16.22 -14.90 5.93
C ARG A 207 -16.29 -13.39 5.64
N LEU A 208 -15.14 -12.73 5.78
CA LEU A 208 -14.90 -11.39 5.26
C LEU A 208 -15.38 -11.31 3.81
N ASP A 209 -16.36 -10.45 3.55
CA ASP A 209 -16.91 -10.25 2.19
C ASP A 209 -15.99 -9.30 1.43
N VAL A 210 -14.85 -9.86 1.02
CA VAL A 210 -13.81 -9.16 0.26
C VAL A 210 -14.41 -8.53 -1.00
N ALA A 211 -15.37 -9.19 -1.64
CA ALA A 211 -16.03 -8.70 -2.84
C ALA A 211 -16.81 -7.41 -2.57
N ALA A 212 -17.60 -7.34 -1.49
CA ALA A 212 -18.28 -6.12 -1.09
C ALA A 212 -17.30 -4.98 -0.75
N MET A 213 -16.18 -5.31 -0.10
CA MET A 213 -15.16 -4.33 0.27
C MET A 213 -14.35 -3.81 -0.93
N SER A 214 -14.15 -4.64 -1.96
CA SER A 214 -13.38 -4.29 -3.15
C SER A 214 -14.22 -3.70 -4.29
N ALA A 215 -15.50 -4.05 -4.42
CA ALA A 215 -16.28 -3.84 -5.65
C ALA A 215 -17.27 -2.66 -5.64
N GLY A 216 -17.50 -1.99 -4.50
CA GLY A 216 -18.46 -0.89 -4.45
C GLY A 216 -18.26 0.03 -3.26
N THR A 217 -17.95 1.29 -3.52
CA THR A 217 -17.81 2.40 -2.55
C THR A 217 -16.62 2.41 -1.59
N ALA A 218 -16.08 1.27 -1.12
CA ALA A 218 -14.93 1.28 -0.21
C ALA A 218 -13.59 1.54 -0.93
N CYS A 219 -13.17 0.60 -1.78
CA CYS A 219 -12.02 0.81 -2.68
C CYS A 219 -12.35 1.68 -3.91
N GLY A 220 -13.61 2.09 -4.10
CA GLY A 220 -14.15 2.61 -5.36
C GLY A 220 -14.67 4.05 -5.32
N THR A 221 -14.25 4.89 -4.37
CA THR A 221 -14.63 6.31 -4.38
C THR A 221 -13.82 7.14 -5.38
N ASN A 222 -14.27 8.37 -5.64
CA ASN A 222 -13.55 9.39 -6.41
C ASN A 222 -12.21 9.80 -5.77
N ASN A 223 -11.89 9.34 -4.55
CA ASN A 223 -10.68 9.74 -3.83
C ASN A 223 -9.48 8.88 -4.24
N ASP A 224 -8.29 9.45 -4.26
CA ASP A 224 -7.07 8.79 -4.74
C ASP A 224 -6.50 7.76 -3.77
N THR A 225 -6.82 7.92 -2.49
CA THR A 225 -6.37 7.03 -1.43
C THR A 225 -7.49 6.65 -0.46
N VAL A 226 -7.26 5.55 0.23
CA VAL A 226 -8.14 5.00 1.26
C VAL A 226 -7.35 4.72 2.53
N THR A 227 -8.05 4.75 3.65
CA THR A 227 -7.58 4.20 4.92
C THR A 227 -8.14 2.80 5.09
N ILE A 228 -7.28 1.84 5.40
CA ILE A 228 -7.67 0.47 5.71
C ILE A 228 -7.32 0.21 7.17
N ALA A 229 -8.30 -0.16 7.99
CA ALA A 229 -8.06 -0.67 9.32
C ALA A 229 -8.35 -2.15 9.41
N MET A 230 -7.46 -2.85 10.08
CA MET A 230 -7.60 -4.26 10.37
C MET A 230 -7.72 -4.42 11.86
N VAL A 231 -8.57 -5.34 12.29
CA VAL A 231 -9.02 -5.43 13.67
C VAL A 231 -8.90 -6.87 14.14
N ASN A 232 -8.47 -7.03 15.37
CA ASN A 232 -8.46 -8.30 16.07
C ASN A 232 -8.93 -8.11 17.52
N TRP A 233 -9.41 -9.19 18.13
CA TRP A 233 -9.93 -9.19 19.50
C TRP A 233 -9.80 -10.56 20.16
N LYS A 234 -9.90 -10.56 21.49
CA LYS A 234 -10.00 -11.77 22.32
C LYS A 234 -11.44 -12.05 22.70
#